data_AF-A0A8J6VW53-F1
#
_entry.id   AF-A0A8J6VW53-F1
#
_cell.length_a   1.000
_cell.length_b   1.000
_cell.length_c   1.000
_cell.angle_alpha   90.00
_cell.angle_beta   90.00
_cell.angle_gamma   90.00
#
_symmetry.space_group_name_H-M   'P 1'
#
loop_
_entity.id
_entity.type
_entity.pdbx_description
1 polymer ?
#
loop_
_entity_poly.entity_id
_entity_poly.type
_entity_poly.pdbx_seq_one_letter_code
_entity_poly.pdbx_strand_id
1 'polypeptide(L)'
;MGFFDSEIVQQEAKQLFEDYQSLVQLGSSYGKFDREGKKLFIERMEGLMERYRIFMKRFELSEDFMAQMTVQQLQTQLGQFGMTPQQMFEQMNLTLERMKAEVEKTS
;
A
#
# COMPACT_ATOMS: atom_id res chain seq x y z
N MET A 1 23.78 -5.87 12.91
CA MET A 1 22.43 -6.46 12.82
C MET A 1 21.54 -5.40 12.23
N GLY A 2 21.39 -5.45 10.91
CA GLY A 2 20.56 -4.53 10.17
C GLY A 2 19.07 -4.79 10.43
N PHE A 3 18.26 -3.75 10.39
CA PHE A 3 16.80 -3.86 10.44
C PHE A 3 16.27 -4.81 9.34
N PHE A 4 16.97 -4.89 8.20
CA PHE A 4 16.67 -5.79 7.09
C PHE A 4 17.25 -7.20 7.20
N ASP A 5 18.18 -7.45 8.13
CA ASP A 5 18.69 -8.80 8.40
C ASP A 5 17.66 -9.64 9.18
N SER A 6 16.62 -9.02 9.71
CA SER A 6 15.53 -9.71 10.38
C SER A 6 14.64 -10.40 9.34
N GLU A 7 14.65 -11.74 9.34
CA GLU A 7 13.73 -12.56 8.53
C GLU A 7 12.27 -12.13 8.70
N ILE A 8 11.91 -11.63 9.88
CA ILE A 8 10.57 -11.14 10.19
C ILE A 8 10.23 -9.91 9.35
N VAL A 9 11.16 -8.96 9.20
CA VAL A 9 10.95 -7.75 8.39
C VAL A 9 10.87 -8.10 6.91
N GLN A 10 11.69 -9.04 6.44
CA GLN A 10 11.64 -9.51 5.06
C GLN A 10 10.32 -10.23 4.76
N GLN A 11 9.82 -11.06 5.68
CA GLN A 11 8.51 -11.70 5.55
C GLN A 11 7.37 -10.68 5.59
N GLU A 12 7.43 -9.68 6.48
CA GLU A 12 6.43 -8.61 6.55
C GLU A 12 6.37 -7.81 5.25
N ALA A 13 7.54 -7.45 4.69
CA ALA A 13 7.63 -6.75 3.41
C ALA A 13 7.03 -7.59 2.28
N LYS A 14 7.39 -8.87 2.18
CA LYS A 14 6.87 -9.78 1.15
C LYS A 14 5.35 -9.91 1.23
N GLN A 15 4.81 -10.13 2.43
CA GLN A 15 3.36 -10.19 2.64
C GLN A 15 2.66 -8.89 2.25
N LEU A 16 3.25 -7.73 2.59
CA LEU A 16 2.69 -6.43 2.18
C LEU A 16 2.58 -6.28 0.67
N PHE A 17 3.60 -6.70 -0.08
CA PHE A 17 3.56 -6.66 -1.55
C PHE A 17 2.56 -7.65 -2.14
N GLU A 18 2.48 -8.87 -1.61
CA GLU A 18 1.52 -9.88 -2.05
C GLU A 18 0.06 -9.45 -1.79
N ASP A 19 -0.20 -8.90 -0.60
CA ASP A 19 -1.51 -8.34 -0.21
C ASP A 19 -1.87 -7.17 -1.13
N TYR A 20 -0.93 -6.26 -1.41
CA TYR A 20 -1.13 -5.14 -2.33
C TYR A 20 -1.48 -5.59 -3.74
N GLN A 21 -0.69 -6.50 -4.32
CA GLN A 21 -0.93 -6.99 -5.67
C GLN A 21 -2.30 -7.69 -5.78
N SER A 22 -2.65 -8.48 -4.77
CA SER A 22 -3.95 -9.16 -4.70
C SER A 22 -5.11 -8.17 -4.64
N LEU A 23 -4.98 -7.12 -3.83
CA LEU A 23 -6.02 -6.09 -3.70
C LEU A 23 -6.12 -5.21 -4.95
N VAL A 24 -5.02 -4.85 -5.61
CA VAL A 24 -5.06 -4.12 -6.89
C VAL A 24 -5.75 -4.96 -7.97
N GLN A 25 -5.41 -6.25 -8.05
CA GLN A 25 -6.07 -7.16 -8.97
C GLN A 25 -7.56 -7.28 -8.67
N LEU A 26 -7.94 -7.39 -7.40
CA LEU A 26 -9.33 -7.43 -6.96
C LEU A 26 -10.05 -6.11 -7.25
N GLY A 27 -9.37 -4.97 -7.15
CA GLY A 27 -9.87 -3.64 -7.45
C GLY A 27 -10.34 -3.47 -8.89
N SER A 28 -9.78 -4.22 -9.85
CA SER A 28 -10.28 -4.27 -11.23
C SER A 28 -11.75 -4.71 -11.34
N SER A 29 -12.22 -5.48 -10.35
CA SER A 29 -13.59 -5.98 -10.27
C SER A 29 -14.47 -5.19 -9.30
N TYR A 30 -13.95 -4.10 -8.70
CA TYR A 30 -14.66 -3.30 -7.69
C TYR A 30 -16.04 -2.82 -8.16
N GLY A 31 -16.17 -2.43 -9.44
CA GLY A 31 -17.43 -1.99 -10.02
C GLY A 31 -18.55 -3.04 -9.99
N LYS A 32 -18.19 -4.34 -9.91
CA LYS A 32 -19.13 -5.47 -9.84
C LYS A 32 -19.49 -5.87 -8.42
N PHE A 33 -18.83 -5.32 -7.41
CA PHE A 33 -19.11 -5.66 -6.02
C PHE A 33 -20.46 -5.07 -5.59
N ASP A 34 -21.14 -5.81 -4.74
CA ASP A 34 -22.27 -5.30 -3.99
C ASP A 34 -21.79 -4.29 -2.93
N ARG A 35 -22.73 -3.60 -2.28
CA ARG A 35 -22.40 -2.54 -1.32
C ARG A 35 -21.49 -3.04 -0.19
N GLU A 36 -21.76 -4.23 0.34
CA GLU A 36 -20.98 -4.82 1.43
C GLU A 36 -19.59 -5.25 0.95
N GLY A 37 -19.47 -5.84 -0.25
CA GLY A 37 -18.17 -6.15 -0.86
C GLY A 37 -17.34 -4.90 -1.14
N LYS A 38 -17.97 -3.79 -1.56
CA LYS A 38 -17.29 -2.49 -1.72
C LYS A 38 -16.77 -1.95 -0.40
N LYS A 39 -17.56 -1.98 0.69
CA LYS A 39 -17.12 -1.58 2.02
C LYS A 39 -15.93 -2.42 2.50
N LEU A 40 -16.03 -3.74 2.37
CA LEU A 40 -14.96 -4.65 2.78
C LEU A 40 -13.69 -4.41 1.98
N PHE A 41 -13.80 -4.18 0.67
CA PHE A 41 -12.66 -3.85 -0.17
C PHE A 41 -11.94 -2.58 0.31
N ILE A 42 -12.72 -1.52 0.58
CA ILE A 42 -12.18 -0.25 1.09
C ILE A 42 -11.47 -0.49 2.43
N GLU A 43 -12.11 -1.16 3.39
CA GLU A 43 -11.53 -1.45 4.70
C GLU A 43 -10.20 -2.23 4.59
N ARG A 44 -10.15 -3.22 3.69
CA ARG A 44 -8.92 -4.00 3.43
C ARG A 44 -7.81 -3.15 2.83
N MET A 45 -8.14 -2.27 1.89
CA MET A 45 -7.18 -1.34 1.30
C MET A 45 -6.66 -0.34 2.34
N GLU A 46 -7.51 0.19 3.21
CA GLU A 46 -7.10 1.09 4.29
C GLU A 46 -6.16 0.40 5.29
N GLY A 47 -6.51 -0.82 5.71
CA GLY A 47 -5.65 -1.60 6.61
C GLY A 47 -4.28 -1.90 6.00
N LEU A 48 -4.23 -2.17 4.70
CA LEU A 48 -2.97 -2.33 3.97
C LEU A 48 -2.16 -1.03 3.94
N MET A 49 -2.80 0.10 3.66
CA MET A 49 -2.15 1.42 3.63
C MET A 49 -1.57 1.79 5.00
N GLU A 50 -2.27 1.50 6.10
CA GLU A 50 -1.75 1.74 7.43
C GLU A 50 -0.52 0.88 7.73
N ARG A 51 -0.55 -0.43 7.40
CA ARG A 51 0.62 -1.30 7.56
C ARG A 51 1.80 -0.83 6.70
N TYR A 52 1.55 -0.42 5.45
CA TYR A 52 2.56 0.14 4.57
C TYR A 52 3.18 1.43 5.14
N ARG A 53 2.36 2.32 5.71
CA ARG A 53 2.83 3.55 6.36
C ARG A 53 3.72 3.25 7.55
N ILE A 54 3.32 2.31 8.41
CA ILE A 54 4.12 1.87 9.56
C ILE A 54 5.44 1.27 9.08
N PHE A 55 5.39 0.41 8.06
CA PHE A 55 6.59 -0.20 7.46
C PHE A 55 7.54 0.88 6.94
N MET A 56 7.04 1.81 6.13
CA MET A 56 7.83 2.95 5.61
C MET A 56 8.41 3.83 6.72
N LYS A 57 7.69 4.06 7.82
CA LYS A 57 8.20 4.82 8.97
C LYS A 57 9.30 4.08 9.72
N ARG A 58 9.15 2.78 9.95
CA ARG A 58 10.22 1.94 10.54
C ARG A 58 11.46 1.91 9.64
N PHE A 59 11.22 1.93 8.33
CA PHE A 59 12.24 1.93 7.31
C PHE A 59 13.01 3.27 7.24
N GLU A 60 12.32 4.41 7.28
CA GLU A 60 12.92 5.75 7.33
C GLU A 60 13.81 5.94 8.57
N LEU A 61 13.43 5.32 9.69
CA LEU A 61 14.18 5.38 10.96
C LEU A 61 15.32 4.37 11.02
N SER A 62 15.44 3.47 10.05
CA SER A 62 16.50 2.47 9.99
C SER A 62 17.74 3.04 9.29
N GLU A 63 18.89 2.98 9.96
CA GLU A 63 20.20 3.37 9.41
C GLU A 63 20.80 2.31 8.46
N ASP A 64 20.04 1.27 8.13
CA ASP A 64 20.50 0.13 7.33
C ASP A 64 20.63 0.48 5.83
N PHE A 65 21.85 0.34 5.30
CA PHE A 65 22.19 0.63 3.90
C PHE A 65 21.35 -0.19 2.91
N MET A 66 20.93 -1.41 3.27
CA MET A 66 20.07 -2.25 2.44
C MET A 66 18.66 -1.67 2.29
N ALA A 67 18.15 -1.01 3.34
CA ALA A 67 16.89 -0.29 3.29
C ALA A 67 16.99 0.84 2.24
N GLN A 68 18.04 1.65 2.28
CA GLN A 68 18.21 2.74 1.32
C GLN A 68 18.20 2.25 -0.14
N MET A 69 18.79 1.09 -0.42
CA MET A 69 18.82 0.52 -1.77
C MET A 69 17.42 0.05 -2.24
N THR A 70 16.62 -0.58 -1.36
CA THR A 70 15.24 -0.97 -1.70
C THR A 70 14.35 0.23 -1.94
N VAL A 71 14.51 1.33 -1.18
CA VAL A 71 13.81 2.59 -1.45
C VAL A 71 14.22 3.18 -2.79
N GLN A 72 15.51 3.19 -3.12
CA GLN A 72 15.95 3.65 -4.44
C GLN A 72 15.36 2.80 -5.56
N GLN A 73 15.26 1.49 -5.37
CA GLN A 73 14.69 0.59 -6.37
C GLN A 73 13.18 0.80 -6.53
N LEU A 74 12.46 0.98 -5.41
CA LEU A 74 11.04 1.32 -5.41
C LEU A 74 10.79 2.69 -6.06
N GLN A 75 11.59 3.69 -5.71
CA GLN A 75 11.56 5.03 -6.30
C GLN A 75 11.88 4.98 -7.79
N THR A 76 12.78 4.10 -8.23
CA THR A 76 13.10 3.92 -9.65
C THR A 76 11.93 3.33 -10.41
N GLN A 77 11.27 2.31 -9.86
CA GLN A 77 10.06 1.73 -10.47
C GLN A 77 8.92 2.74 -10.53
N LEU A 78 8.64 3.43 -9.43
CA LEU A 78 7.59 4.45 -9.38
C LEU A 78 7.93 5.71 -10.21
N GLY A 79 9.22 6.04 -10.31
CA GLY A 79 9.73 7.10 -11.16
C GLY A 79 9.50 6.86 -12.65
N GLN A 80 9.47 5.59 -13.10
CA GLN A 80 9.02 5.25 -14.47
C GLN A 80 7.55 5.60 -14.71
N PHE A 81 6.75 5.60 -13.65
CA PHE A 81 5.35 6.07 -13.66
C PHE A 81 5.23 7.56 -13.33
N GLY A 82 6.34 8.28 -13.14
CA GLY A 82 6.37 9.72 -12.87
C GLY A 82 5.87 10.11 -11.46
N MET A 83 5.86 9.18 -10.50
CA MET A 83 5.33 9.41 -9.15
C MET A 83 6.32 9.01 -8.05
N THR A 84 6.26 9.70 -6.91
CA THR A 84 6.98 9.30 -5.69
C THR A 84 6.13 8.34 -4.84
N PRO A 85 6.73 7.55 -3.93
CA PRO A 85 5.96 6.74 -2.97
C PRO A 85 4.96 7.57 -2.16
N GLN A 86 5.33 8.79 -1.78
CA GLN A 86 4.43 9.72 -1.09
C GLN A 86 3.21 10.07 -1.95
N GLN A 87 3.44 10.46 -3.22
CA GLN A 87 2.38 10.84 -4.14
C GLN A 87 1.44 9.68 -4.44
N MET A 88 1.99 8.47 -4.59
CA MET A 88 1.19 7.25 -4.73
C MET A 88 0.26 7.05 -3.52
N PHE A 89 0.79 7.25 -2.30
CA PHE A 89 0.01 7.08 -1.07
C PHE A 89 -1.12 8.12 -0.95
N GLU A 90 -0.82 9.39 -1.24
CA GLU A 90 -1.82 10.47 -1.28
C GLU A 90 -2.90 10.18 -2.31
N GLN A 91 -2.51 9.75 -3.52
CA GLN A 91 -3.43 9.39 -4.59
C GLN A 91 -4.34 8.21 -4.20
N MET A 92 -3.77 7.22 -3.50
CA MET A 92 -4.53 6.06 -3.00
C MET A 92 -5.55 6.48 -1.95
N ASN A 93 -5.16 7.32 -0.99
CA ASN A 93 -6.07 7.84 0.03
C ASN A 93 -7.21 8.64 -0.59
N LEU A 94 -6.91 9.53 -1.55
CA LEU A 94 -7.94 10.28 -2.27
C LEU A 94 -8.90 9.36 -3.03
N THR A 95 -8.38 8.27 -3.61
CA THR A 95 -9.20 7.25 -4.26
C THR A 95 -10.13 6.56 -3.27
N LEU A 96 -9.62 6.12 -2.12
CA LEU A 96 -10.40 5.45 -1.08
C LEU A 96 -11.48 6.35 -0.50
N GLU A 97 -11.19 7.62 -0.23
CA GLU A 97 -12.17 8.60 0.25
C GLU A 97 -13.32 8.78 -0.75
N ARG A 98 -13.03 8.83 -2.05
CA ARG A 98 -14.07 8.87 -3.09
C ARG A 98 -14.91 7.60 -3.11
N MET A 99 -14.28 6.44 -3.01
CA MET A 99 -14.97 5.14 -2.99
C MET A 99 -15.92 5.04 -1.78
N LYS A 100 -15.50 5.51 -0.60
CA LYS A 100 -16.37 5.61 0.59
C LYS A 100 -17.57 6.52 0.33
N ALA A 101 -17.32 7.73 -0.17
CA ALA A 101 -18.38 8.70 -0.44
C ALA A 101 -19.40 8.16 -1.47
N GLU A 102 -18.97 7.38 -2.46
CA GLU A 102 -19.87 6.69 -3.38
C GLU A 102 -20.75 5.64 -2.67
N VAL A 103 -20.14 4.81 -1.82
CA VAL A 103 -20.87 3.79 -1.04
C VAL A 103 -21.88 4.43 -0.09
N GLU A 104 -21.54 5.56 0.54
CA GLU A 104 -22.44 6.33 1.41
C GLU A 104 -23.59 6.97 0.63
N LYS A 105 -23.32 7.58 -0.54
CA LYS A 105 -24.35 8.19 -1.40
C LYS A 105 -25.37 7.21 -1.97
N THR A 106 -25.01 5.94 -2.04
CA THR A 106 -25.90 4.87 -2.53
C THR A 106 -26.70 4.23 -1.37
N SER A 107 -26.77 4.88 -0.20
CA SER A 107 -27.48 4.42 1.01
C SER A 107 -28.91 4.94 1.11
#